data_AF-A0A1G2YXC7-F1
#
_entry.id   AF-A0A1G2YXC7-F1
#
_cell.length_a   1.000
_cell.length_b   1.000
_cell.length_c   1.000
_cell.angle_alpha   90.00
_cell.angle_beta   90.00
_cell.angle_gamma   90.00
#
_symmetry.space_group_name_H-M   'P 1'
#
loop_
_entity.id
_entity.type
_entity.pdbx_description
1 polymer ?
#
loop_
_entity_poly.entity_id
_entity_poly.type
_entity_poly.pdbx_seq_one_letter_code
_entity_poly.pdbx_strand_id
1 'polypeptide(L)'
;MSRIYHRYEDDLLIRSVEISTWRDGAYVSCGLWRYCDYNEPFDPALFDLEDEVPTDVTRIDLATLDFGLEQNGLTKEQCAVNIVRALFEALIAEDYDKAIKIYGIWHTNPETKPATWECIKNLNVVRIVSIGDPLPPLPMAHMTSLRVPCTIEVQKEGQTVQVQLDQLSASPVLGNSRRWHVYGKINP
;
A
#
# COMPACT_ATOMS: atom_id res chain seq x y z
N MET A 1 -14.31 -18.95 -0.12
CA MET A 1 -13.20 -18.83 -1.09
C MET A 1 -12.87 -20.23 -1.58
N SER A 2 -12.83 -20.44 -2.89
CA SER A 2 -12.47 -21.72 -3.52
C SER A 2 -11.09 -21.60 -4.18
N ARG A 3 -10.32 -22.69 -4.16
CA ARG A 3 -9.00 -22.78 -4.81
C ARG A 3 -8.92 -24.06 -5.61
N ILE A 4 -8.58 -23.95 -6.89
CA ILE A 4 -8.30 -25.08 -7.77
C ILE A 4 -6.80 -25.09 -8.03
N TYR A 5 -6.14 -26.21 -7.72
CA TYR A 5 -4.70 -26.37 -7.88
C TYR A 5 -4.42 -27.20 -9.12
N HIS A 6 -3.65 -26.62 -10.05
CA HIS A 6 -3.18 -27.31 -11.24
C HIS A 6 -1.75 -27.75 -10.98
N ARG A 7 -1.48 -29.05 -11.14
CA ARG A 7 -0.17 -29.65 -10.88
C ARG A 7 0.38 -30.36 -12.11
N TYR A 8 1.69 -30.51 -12.17
CA TYR A 8 2.31 -31.49 -13.05
C TYR A 8 1.84 -32.90 -12.67
N GLU A 9 1.60 -33.75 -13.66
CA GLU A 9 1.16 -35.13 -13.41
C GLU A 9 2.27 -35.96 -12.74
N ASP A 10 3.54 -35.60 -12.98
CA ASP A 10 4.70 -36.45 -12.68
C ASP A 10 5.35 -36.18 -11.30
N ASP A 11 5.28 -34.97 -10.74
CA ASP A 11 6.03 -34.58 -9.53
C ASP A 11 5.21 -33.84 -8.46
N LEU A 12 3.90 -33.71 -8.67
CA LEU A 12 2.97 -33.00 -7.78
C LEU A 12 3.26 -31.50 -7.58
N LEU A 13 4.19 -30.90 -8.32
CA LEU A 13 4.44 -29.46 -8.25
C LEU A 13 3.23 -28.68 -8.77
N ILE A 14 2.81 -27.68 -8.00
CA ILE A 14 1.71 -26.78 -8.38
C ILE A 14 2.24 -25.80 -9.43
N ARG A 15 1.64 -25.80 -10.62
CA ARG A 15 1.92 -24.84 -11.70
C ARG A 15 1.10 -23.58 -11.57
N SER A 16 -0.17 -23.75 -11.21
CA SER A 16 -1.06 -22.61 -11.03
C SER A 16 -2.15 -22.86 -10.01
N VAL A 17 -2.69 -21.76 -9.48
CA VAL A 17 -3.86 -21.77 -8.60
C VAL A 17 -4.88 -20.79 -9.14
N GLU A 18 -6.06 -21.30 -9.46
CA GLU A 18 -7.23 -20.46 -9.72
C GLU A 18 -7.94 -20.17 -8.40
N ILE A 19 -8.23 -18.90 -8.17
CA ILE A 19 -8.89 -18.43 -6.96
C ILE A 19 -10.24 -17.83 -7.34
N SER A 20 -11.29 -18.35 -6.72
CA SER A 20 -12.66 -17.86 -6.93
C SER A 20 -13.31 -17.51 -5.60
N THR A 21 -14.10 -16.45 -5.60
CA THR A 21 -14.92 -16.06 -4.45
C THR A 21 -16.40 -16.19 -4.77
N TRP A 22 -17.20 -16.58 -3.79
CA TRP A 22 -18.65 -16.59 -3.92
C TRP A 22 -19.18 -15.15 -3.80
N ARG A 23 -19.87 -14.65 -4.83
CA ARG A 23 -20.55 -13.35 -4.86
C ARG A 23 -21.87 -13.52 -5.61
N ASP A 24 -22.94 -12.97 -5.05
CA ASP A 24 -24.26 -12.89 -5.70
C ASP A 24 -24.78 -14.21 -6.28
N GLY A 25 -24.55 -15.32 -5.57
CA GLY A 25 -25.05 -16.64 -5.98
C GLY A 25 -24.16 -17.39 -7.00
N ALA A 26 -22.97 -16.88 -7.32
CA ALA A 26 -22.02 -17.53 -8.21
C ALA A 26 -20.58 -17.46 -7.69
N TYR A 27 -19.73 -18.39 -8.15
CA TYR A 27 -18.28 -18.25 -8.01
C TYR A 27 -17.76 -17.33 -9.12
N VAL A 28 -17.10 -16.24 -8.71
CA VAL A 28 -16.44 -15.29 -9.61
C VAL A 28 -14.93 -15.47 -9.47
N SER A 29 -14.22 -15.60 -10.60
CA SER A 29 -12.76 -15.64 -10.62
C SER A 29 -12.21 -14.33 -10.09
N CYS A 30 -11.28 -14.40 -9.13
CA CYS A 30 -10.65 -13.23 -8.52
C CYS A 30 -9.12 -13.31 -8.51
N GLY A 31 -8.53 -14.37 -9.05
CA GLY A 31 -7.09 -14.44 -9.21
C GLY A 31 -6.62 -15.72 -9.91
N LEU A 32 -5.47 -15.59 -10.58
CA LEU A 32 -4.68 -16.69 -11.10
C LEU A 32 -3.25 -16.50 -10.59
N TRP A 33 -2.72 -17.50 -9.89
CA TRP A 33 -1.30 -17.53 -9.53
C TRP A 33 -0.61 -18.53 -10.43
N ARG A 34 0.50 -18.14 -11.07
CA ARG A 34 1.37 -19.05 -11.82
C ARG A 34 2.72 -19.11 -11.11
N TYR A 35 3.20 -20.32 -10.86
CA TYR A 35 4.53 -20.55 -10.29
C TYR A 35 5.51 -20.75 -11.45
N CYS A 36 6.55 -19.93 -11.48
CA CYS A 36 7.67 -20.09 -12.40
C CYS A 36 8.77 -20.91 -11.71
N ASP A 37 9.52 -21.69 -12.49
CA ASP A 37 10.61 -22.50 -11.96
C ASP A 37 11.73 -21.62 -11.40
N TYR A 38 12.32 -22.06 -10.28
CA TYR A 38 13.35 -21.29 -9.58
C TYR A 38 14.65 -21.27 -10.39
N ASN A 39 15.22 -20.07 -10.61
CA ASN A 39 16.44 -19.82 -11.39
C ASN A 39 16.39 -20.13 -12.90
N GLU A 40 15.21 -20.41 -13.45
CA GLU A 40 15.05 -20.52 -14.91
C GLU A 40 14.62 -19.15 -15.50
N PRO A 41 15.07 -18.80 -16.71
CA PRO A 41 14.54 -17.64 -17.43
C PRO A 41 13.04 -17.82 -17.64
N PHE A 42 12.25 -16.84 -17.21
CA PHE A 42 10.84 -16.77 -17.61
C PHE A 42 10.73 -16.21 -19.01
N ASP A 43 9.67 -16.59 -19.72
CA ASP A 43 9.33 -15.99 -21.01
C ASP A 43 9.16 -14.47 -20.82
N PRO A 44 9.94 -13.62 -21.50
CA PRO A 44 9.80 -12.17 -21.38
C PRO A 44 8.40 -11.67 -21.78
N ALA A 45 7.67 -12.42 -22.62
CA ALA A 45 6.29 -12.10 -22.98
C ALA A 45 5.27 -12.41 -21.86
N LEU A 46 5.66 -13.15 -20.81
CA LEU A 46 4.78 -13.50 -19.68
C LEU A 46 4.29 -12.26 -18.91
N PHE A 47 5.00 -11.14 -19.04
CA PHE A 47 4.64 -9.85 -18.45
C PHE A 47 4.61 -8.75 -19.52
N ASP A 48 4.07 -9.05 -20.71
CA ASP A 48 3.78 -8.00 -21.69
C ASP A 48 2.49 -7.25 -21.30
N LEU A 49 2.65 -6.30 -20.40
CA LEU A 49 1.54 -5.47 -19.94
C LEU A 49 0.98 -4.58 -21.06
N GLU A 50 1.70 -4.38 -22.17
CA GLU A 50 1.23 -3.57 -23.29
C GLU A 50 0.21 -4.33 -24.14
N ASP A 51 0.45 -5.61 -24.40
CA ASP A 51 -0.39 -6.44 -25.24
C ASP A 51 -1.45 -7.26 -24.46
N GLU A 52 -1.18 -7.69 -23.22
CA GLU A 52 -2.10 -8.56 -22.46
C GLU A 52 -3.19 -7.83 -21.69
N VAL A 53 -2.94 -6.58 -21.29
CA VAL A 53 -3.87 -5.83 -20.45
C VAL A 53 -4.85 -5.05 -21.34
N PRO A 54 -6.17 -5.24 -21.20
CA PRO A 54 -7.14 -4.47 -21.96
C PRO A 54 -6.93 -2.94 -21.85
N THR A 55 -7.22 -2.20 -22.92
CA THR A 55 -6.99 -0.75 -22.98
C THR A 55 -7.88 0.05 -22.03
N ASP A 56 -8.96 -0.55 -21.53
CA ASP A 56 -9.87 0.01 -20.53
C ASP A 56 -9.45 -0.29 -19.08
N VAL A 57 -8.29 -0.94 -18.89
CA VAL A 57 -7.74 -1.24 -17.57
C VAL A 57 -6.62 -0.25 -17.23
N THR A 58 -6.74 0.36 -16.05
CA THR A 58 -5.70 1.21 -15.48
C THR A 58 -4.44 0.40 -15.17
N ARG A 59 -3.35 0.70 -15.86
CA ARG A 59 -2.02 0.10 -15.63
C ARG A 59 -1.22 0.96 -14.63
N ILE A 60 -0.54 0.31 -13.69
CA ILE A 60 0.31 0.99 -12.71
C ILE A 60 1.62 0.21 -12.59
N ASP A 61 2.72 0.84 -13.01
CA ASP A 61 4.07 0.33 -12.77
C ASP A 61 4.63 0.93 -11.47
N LEU A 62 4.60 0.13 -10.41
CA LEU A 62 5.08 0.54 -9.09
C LEU A 62 6.60 0.81 -9.06
N ALA A 63 7.38 0.26 -9.99
CA ALA A 63 8.83 0.43 -10.00
C ALA A 63 9.25 1.80 -10.55
N THR A 64 8.44 2.40 -11.43
CA THR A 64 8.71 3.72 -12.02
C THR A 64 8.02 4.87 -11.29
N LEU A 65 7.08 4.58 -10.39
CA LEU A 65 6.40 5.60 -9.61
C LEU A 65 7.31 6.27 -8.58
N ASP A 66 7.37 7.60 -8.63
CA ASP A 66 8.05 8.43 -7.63
C ASP A 66 7.18 8.62 -6.38
N PHE A 67 6.96 7.55 -5.61
CA PHE A 67 6.28 7.60 -4.33
C PHE A 67 7.19 7.19 -3.17
N GLY A 68 6.75 7.52 -1.96
CA GLY A 68 7.53 7.40 -0.76
C GLY A 68 8.65 8.44 -0.61
N LEU A 69 9.37 8.39 0.51
CA LEU A 69 10.53 9.21 0.81
C LEU A 69 11.77 8.34 1.02
N GLU A 70 12.94 8.88 0.69
CA GLU A 70 14.23 8.23 0.91
C GLU A 70 14.49 8.00 2.41
N GLN A 71 15.04 6.82 2.73
CA GLN A 71 15.43 6.43 4.09
C GLN A 71 16.61 7.27 4.61
N ASN A 72 17.46 7.81 3.71
CA ASN A 72 18.56 8.72 4.04
C ASN A 72 19.50 8.23 5.15
N GLY A 73 19.79 6.92 5.17
CA GLY A 73 20.69 6.31 6.17
C GLY A 73 20.10 6.14 7.57
N LEU A 74 18.83 6.48 7.78
CA LEU A 74 18.12 6.21 9.02
C LEU A 74 17.93 4.70 9.23
N THR A 75 17.77 4.27 10.48
CA THR A 75 17.27 2.92 10.77
C THR A 75 15.83 2.76 10.29
N LYS A 76 15.33 1.52 10.20
CA LYS A 76 13.94 1.27 9.77
C LYS A 76 12.95 1.91 10.72
N GLU A 77 13.23 1.82 12.02
CA GLU A 77 12.42 2.34 13.11
C GLU A 77 12.38 3.88 13.05
N GLN A 78 13.55 4.53 12.89
CA GLN A 78 13.62 5.98 12.71
C GLN A 78 12.91 6.45 11.44
N CYS A 79 13.08 5.71 10.34
CA CYS A 79 12.43 6.03 9.07
C CYS A 79 10.90 5.92 9.19
N ALA A 80 10.39 4.88 9.86
CA ALA A 80 8.97 4.68 10.10
C ALA A 80 8.34 5.85 10.88
N VAL A 81 8.98 6.29 11.96
CA VAL A 81 8.52 7.47 12.73
C VAL A 81 8.58 8.73 11.86
N ASN A 82 9.69 8.95 11.17
CA ASN A 82 9.90 10.17 10.39
C ASN A 82 8.93 10.30 9.21
N ILE A 83 8.60 9.19 8.56
CA ILE A 83 7.71 9.25 7.40
C ILE A 83 6.25 9.48 7.79
N VAL A 84 5.82 8.89 8.91
CA VAL A 84 4.51 9.17 9.49
C VAL A 84 4.41 10.61 9.96
N ARG A 85 5.47 11.14 10.57
CA ARG A 85 5.56 12.56 10.91
C ARG A 85 5.45 13.44 9.66
N ALA A 86 6.24 13.15 8.64
CA ALA A 86 6.25 13.93 7.40
C ALA A 86 4.89 13.92 6.68
N LEU A 87 4.12 12.83 6.79
CA LEU A 87 2.75 12.77 6.29
C LEU A 87 1.88 13.80 6.99
N PHE A 88 1.80 13.77 8.33
CA PHE A 88 0.94 14.70 9.06
C PHE A 88 1.41 16.15 8.96
N GLU A 89 2.72 16.40 8.93
CA GLU A 89 3.25 17.73 8.67
C GLU A 89 2.83 18.26 7.29
N ALA A 90 2.82 17.40 6.27
CA ALA A 90 2.30 17.76 4.95
C ALA A 90 0.80 18.05 4.99
N LEU A 91 0.01 17.27 5.74
CA LEU A 91 -1.43 17.51 5.91
C LEU A 91 -1.73 18.83 6.65
N ILE A 92 -0.97 19.14 7.70
CA ILE A 92 -1.09 20.40 8.46
C ILE A 92 -0.70 21.59 7.58
N ALA A 93 0.31 21.43 6.72
CA ALA A 93 0.74 22.45 5.78
C ALA A 93 -0.11 22.53 4.50
N GLU A 94 -1.16 21.70 4.39
CA GLU A 94 -1.97 21.52 3.18
C GLU A 94 -1.14 21.18 1.91
N ASP A 95 0.05 20.59 2.09
CA ASP A 95 0.90 20.07 1.02
C ASP A 95 0.41 18.67 0.61
N TYR A 96 -0.74 18.65 -0.08
CA TYR A 96 -1.41 17.42 -0.48
C TYR A 96 -0.59 16.60 -1.48
N ASP A 97 0.25 17.23 -2.31
CA ASP A 97 1.12 16.52 -3.24
C ASP A 97 2.16 15.70 -2.48
N LYS A 98 2.80 16.28 -1.45
CA LYS A 98 3.71 15.54 -0.57
C LYS A 98 2.98 14.47 0.24
N ALA A 99 1.79 14.77 0.78
CA ALA A 99 1.01 13.79 1.52
C ALA A 99 0.64 12.57 0.67
N ILE A 100 0.19 12.78 -0.57
CA ILE A 100 -0.14 11.72 -1.53
C ILE A 100 1.11 10.91 -1.89
N LYS A 101 2.23 11.60 -2.15
CA LYS A 101 3.52 10.95 -2.41
C LYS A 101 3.92 10.02 -1.26
N ILE A 102 3.67 10.41 -0.01
CA ILE A 102 3.99 9.59 1.17
C ILE A 102 2.99 8.45 1.37
N TYR A 103 1.70 8.68 1.16
CA TYR A 103 0.63 7.75 1.56
C TYR A 103 0.31 6.66 0.53
N GLY A 104 0.71 6.77 -0.74
CA GLY A 104 0.00 6.04 -1.80
C GLY A 104 0.78 5.41 -2.94
N ILE A 105 0.86 4.07 -2.90
CA ILE A 105 1.03 3.13 -4.03
C ILE A 105 -0.10 3.28 -5.06
N TRP A 106 -1.33 3.52 -4.60
CA TRP A 106 -2.55 3.58 -5.43
C TRP A 106 -2.94 5.00 -5.87
N HIS A 107 -2.10 6.00 -5.58
CA HIS A 107 -2.52 7.41 -5.52
C HIS A 107 -1.64 8.37 -6.33
N THR A 108 -0.63 7.84 -7.02
CA THR A 108 0.14 8.54 -8.05
C THR A 108 -0.44 8.38 -9.45
N ASN A 109 -1.47 7.54 -9.61
CA ASN A 109 -2.23 7.48 -10.86
C ASN A 109 -3.15 8.71 -10.96
N PRO A 110 -3.12 9.48 -12.07
CA PRO A 110 -3.98 10.64 -12.26
C PRO A 110 -5.48 10.36 -12.11
N GLU A 111 -5.94 9.15 -12.41
CA GLU A 111 -7.35 8.75 -12.38
C GLU A 111 -7.87 8.50 -10.95
N THR A 112 -7.02 7.98 -10.06
CA THR A 112 -7.38 7.64 -8.67
C THR A 112 -6.95 8.71 -7.65
N LYS A 113 -6.06 9.62 -8.07
CA LYS A 113 -5.61 10.78 -7.29
C LYS A 113 -6.77 11.62 -6.74
N PRO A 114 -7.85 11.95 -7.49
CA PRO A 114 -8.93 12.80 -6.99
C PRO A 114 -9.71 12.21 -5.82
N ALA A 115 -10.08 10.92 -5.88
CA ALA A 115 -10.82 10.27 -4.81
C ALA A 115 -9.99 10.22 -3.51
N THR A 116 -8.69 9.98 -3.64
CA THR A 116 -7.75 9.97 -2.52
C THR A 116 -7.57 11.35 -1.92
N TRP A 117 -7.44 12.36 -2.79
CA TRP A 117 -7.32 13.75 -2.39
C TRP A 117 -8.51 14.18 -1.53
N GLU A 118 -9.72 13.86 -1.93
CA GLU A 118 -10.94 14.14 -1.15
C GLU A 118 -10.93 13.41 0.20
N CYS A 119 -10.54 12.13 0.25
CA CYS A 119 -10.45 11.40 1.51
C CYS A 119 -9.45 12.01 2.49
N ILE A 120 -8.31 12.48 2.01
CA ILE A 120 -7.23 13.04 2.82
C ILE A 120 -7.57 14.48 3.26
N LYS A 121 -8.13 15.30 2.37
CA LYS A 121 -8.53 16.68 2.66
C LYS A 121 -9.59 16.76 3.75
N ASN A 122 -10.52 15.81 3.77
CA ASN A 122 -11.57 15.72 4.78
C ASN A 122 -11.06 15.39 6.19
N LEU A 123 -9.80 14.99 6.35
CA LEU A 123 -9.23 14.71 7.67
C LEU A 123 -8.94 15.99 8.46
N ASN A 124 -8.67 17.13 7.79
CA ASN A 124 -8.39 18.44 8.38
C ASN A 124 -7.55 18.39 9.67
N VAL A 125 -6.27 17.99 9.51
CA VAL A 125 -5.34 17.78 10.63
C VAL A 125 -4.85 19.12 11.16
N VAL A 126 -5.09 19.38 12.44
CA VAL A 126 -4.70 20.62 13.13
C VAL A 126 -3.29 20.53 13.68
N ARG A 127 -2.98 19.42 14.37
CA ARG A 127 -1.62 19.17 14.91
C ARG A 127 -1.38 17.71 15.23
N ILE A 128 -0.10 17.36 15.32
CA ILE A 128 0.36 16.09 15.87
C ILE A 128 0.37 16.21 17.41
N VAL A 129 -0.31 15.30 18.10
CA VAL A 129 -0.27 15.20 19.57
C VAL A 129 0.88 14.30 20.00
N SER A 130 0.98 13.12 19.38
CA SER A 130 2.04 12.15 19.66
C SER A 130 2.30 11.25 18.46
N ILE A 131 3.54 10.78 18.36
CA ILE A 131 3.94 9.66 17.50
C ILE A 131 4.75 8.74 18.40
N GLY A 132 4.23 7.53 18.60
CA GLY A 132 4.85 6.54 19.46
C GLY A 132 5.93 5.73 18.76
N ASP A 133 6.56 4.85 19.52
CA ASP A 133 7.59 3.96 19.02
C ASP A 133 7.01 2.95 18.02
N PRO A 134 7.79 2.58 16.98
CA PRO A 134 7.37 1.56 16.03
C PRO A 134 7.08 0.23 16.70
N LEU A 135 5.92 -0.33 16.38
CA LEU A 135 5.48 -1.64 16.82
C LEU A 135 5.68 -2.67 15.69
N PRO A 136 5.90 -3.95 16.05
CA PRO A 136 5.91 -5.02 15.07
C PRO A 136 4.63 -5.06 14.22
N PRO A 137 4.74 -5.54 12.97
CA PRO A 137 3.58 -5.69 12.09
C PRO A 137 2.53 -6.61 12.70
N LEU A 138 1.26 -6.42 12.32
CA LEU A 138 0.22 -7.37 12.68
C LEU A 138 0.50 -8.75 12.05
N PRO A 139 0.05 -9.85 12.67
CA PRO A 139 0.09 -11.16 12.03
C PRO A 139 -0.55 -11.07 10.63
N MET A 140 0.15 -11.55 9.60
CA MET A 140 -0.22 -11.46 8.17
C MET A 140 0.06 -10.13 7.43
N ALA A 141 0.56 -9.08 8.08
CA ALA A 141 1.08 -7.93 7.35
C ALA A 141 2.45 -8.23 6.72
N HIS A 142 2.84 -7.50 5.66
CA HIS A 142 4.15 -7.64 5.05
C HIS A 142 5.24 -7.57 6.12
N MET A 143 6.11 -8.58 6.19
CA MET A 143 7.07 -8.77 7.30
C MET A 143 8.10 -7.62 7.44
N THR A 144 8.12 -6.68 6.50
CA THR A 144 9.00 -5.50 6.47
C THR A 144 8.34 -4.22 6.96
N SER A 145 7.05 -4.25 7.28
CA SER A 145 6.31 -3.08 7.74
C SER A 145 6.41 -2.88 9.25
N LEU A 146 6.35 -1.62 9.68
CA LEU A 146 6.32 -1.22 11.07
C LEU A 146 5.07 -0.39 11.34
N ARG A 147 4.32 -0.75 12.38
CA ARG A 147 3.18 0.04 12.82
C ARG A 147 3.67 1.23 13.61
N VAL A 148 3.07 2.39 13.42
CA VAL A 148 3.45 3.61 14.14
C VAL A 148 2.20 4.17 14.78
N PRO A 149 1.97 3.89 16.09
CA PRO A 149 0.83 4.44 16.79
C PRO A 149 0.98 5.95 16.87
N CYS A 150 -0.07 6.69 16.56
CA CYS A 150 -0.04 8.14 16.67
C CYS A 150 -1.37 8.71 17.15
N THR A 151 -1.29 9.91 17.72
CA THR A 151 -2.46 10.70 18.09
C THR A 151 -2.35 12.04 17.40
N ILE A 152 -3.42 12.44 16.71
CA ILE A 152 -3.53 13.72 16.02
C ILE A 152 -4.77 14.46 16.50
N GLU A 153 -4.76 15.78 16.36
CA GLU A 153 -5.98 16.59 16.44
C GLU A 153 -6.49 16.88 15.05
N VAL A 154 -7.78 16.66 14.85
CA VAL A 154 -8.49 16.95 13.60
C VAL A 154 -9.66 17.87 13.86
N GLN A 155 -10.04 18.66 12.86
CA GLN A 155 -11.23 19.48 12.93
C GLN A 155 -12.41 18.78 12.26
N LYS A 156 -13.43 18.44 13.05
CA LYS A 156 -14.65 17.78 12.60
C LYS A 156 -15.85 18.60 13.06
N GLU A 157 -16.71 18.99 12.12
CA GLU A 157 -17.95 19.74 12.41
C GLU A 157 -17.69 21.02 13.26
N GLY A 158 -16.56 21.69 13.01
CA GLY A 158 -16.15 22.90 13.72
C GLY A 158 -15.50 22.65 15.09
N GLN A 159 -15.44 21.41 15.57
CA GLN A 159 -14.79 21.04 16.83
C GLN A 159 -13.43 20.38 16.59
N THR A 160 -12.49 20.61 17.51
CA THR A 160 -11.21 19.91 17.54
C THR A 160 -11.35 18.64 18.36
N VAL A 161 -11.09 17.49 17.74
CA VAL A 161 -11.15 16.17 18.40
C VAL A 161 -9.80 15.47 18.27
N GLN A 162 -9.40 14.75 19.32
CA GLN A 162 -8.22 13.89 19.27
C GLN A 162 -8.59 12.52 18.69
N VAL A 163 -7.82 12.07 17.71
CA VAL A 163 -7.99 10.77 17.06
C VAL A 163 -6.72 9.96 17.27
N GLN A 164 -6.91 8.75 17.80
CA GLN A 164 -5.86 7.76 17.91
C GLN A 164 -5.87 6.85 16.68
N LEU A 165 -4.70 6.66 16.08
CA LEU A 165 -4.51 5.87 14.86
C LEU A 165 -3.52 4.73 15.16
N ASP A 166 -4.06 3.53 15.37
CA ASP A 166 -3.27 2.34 15.74
C ASP A 166 -2.96 1.41 14.55
N GLN A 167 -3.53 1.70 13.38
CA GLN A 167 -3.39 0.90 12.16
C GLN A 167 -2.51 1.54 11.09
N LEU A 168 -1.91 2.70 11.39
CA LEU A 168 -0.99 3.35 10.48
C LEU A 168 0.34 2.61 10.48
N SER A 169 0.84 2.29 9.29
CA SER A 169 2.07 1.53 9.11
C SER A 169 2.98 2.22 8.09
N ALA A 170 4.28 2.09 8.30
CA ALA A 170 5.30 2.48 7.34
C ALA A 170 5.97 1.22 6.79
N SER A 171 6.23 1.19 5.49
CA SER A 171 6.91 0.08 4.81
C SER A 171 7.87 0.60 3.76
N PRO A 172 8.94 -0.16 3.44
CA PRO A 172 9.68 0.05 2.21
C PRO A 172 8.76 -0.07 1.00
N VAL A 173 9.04 0.72 -0.03
CA VAL A 173 8.40 0.64 -1.33
C VAL A 173 8.81 -0.68 -2.01
N LEU A 174 7.83 -1.41 -2.53
CA LEU A 174 8.08 -2.64 -3.26
C LEU A 174 8.93 -2.35 -4.50
N GLY A 175 10.03 -3.08 -4.70
CA GLY A 175 10.98 -2.82 -5.78
C GLY A 175 11.99 -1.70 -5.50
N ASN A 176 11.78 -0.87 -4.47
CA ASN A 176 12.73 0.17 -4.06
C ASN A 176 12.85 0.27 -2.53
N SER A 177 13.67 -0.60 -1.95
CA SER A 177 13.84 -0.72 -0.50
C SER A 177 14.48 0.50 0.19
N ARG A 178 14.98 1.47 -0.57
CA ARG A 178 15.53 2.73 -0.04
C ARG A 178 14.46 3.77 0.20
N ARG A 179 13.28 3.59 -0.38
CA ARG A 179 12.14 4.48 -0.21
C ARG A 179 11.12 3.83 0.70
N TRP A 180 10.48 4.66 1.50
CA TRP A 180 9.45 4.24 2.44
C TRP A 180 8.17 4.97 2.14
N HIS A 181 7.04 4.39 2.47
CA HIS A 181 5.73 5.02 2.35
C HIS A 181 4.87 4.65 3.55
N VAL A 182 3.79 5.40 3.75
CA VAL A 182 2.77 5.13 4.76
C VAL A 182 1.60 4.40 4.10
N TYR A 183 0.95 3.51 4.83
CA TYR A 183 -0.33 2.90 4.45
C TYR A 183 -1.12 2.54 5.72
N GLY A 184 -2.41 2.25 5.55
CA GLY A 184 -3.31 1.92 6.65
C GLY A 184 -4.57 2.76 6.62
N LYS A 185 -5.32 2.79 7.72
CA LYS A 185 -6.51 3.63 7.87
C LYS A 185 -6.13 4.96 8.53
N ILE A 186 -6.27 6.07 7.82
CA ILE A 186 -6.01 7.42 8.35
C ILE A 186 -7.28 8.17 8.79
N ASN A 187 -8.46 7.71 8.35
CA ASN A 187 -9.74 8.31 8.71
C ASN A 187 -10.38 7.56 9.89
N PRO A 188 -10.86 8.26 10.94
CA PRO A 188 -11.57 7.66 12.06
C PRO A 188 -12.82 6.89 11.60
#